data_AF-A0A6P7Y9W3-F1
#
_entry.id   AF-A0A6P7Y9W3-F1
#
_cell.length_a   1.000
_cell.length_b   1.000
_cell.length_c   1.000
_cell.angle_alpha   90.00
_cell.angle_beta   90.00
_cell.angle_gamma   90.00
#
_symmetry.space_group_name_H-M   'P 1'
#
loop_
_entity.id
_entity.type
_entity.pdbx_description
1 polymer ?
#
loop_
_entity_poly.entity_id
_entity_poly.type
_entity_poly.pdbx_seq_one_letter_code
_entity_poly.pdbx_strand_id
1 'polypeptide(L)'
;MHYQPFPTRNNEYTRGRGPRGTILLQGNQELYSTLRCRTLHCSCSWGKALAPAEDGFINSLSSEERSKEPESQIDDQYTTEQRSAILQMLNTASEKELLKLMRGKKSVSIVDYRTKHGPFQDLQSLMKVPQFKYKTTVKLCDLILSPPASEQGERKIQGSRLVVKFMGPEIKQEKLQSAESIVSIVFGTQTMAWAHVTRNLSVLDWQREECYSFMKGPYVASAYLEDILAVVSKIPEADFYILEKSGISVQHVNLFPVMLHLRTVEAMLFALLDGTFMKDGQHRVLTMARNAVGKHFDLMVGAARTSGLDLIKQLLLDAVTKSQPRVSFPQDVLLQHRNRFQAGSRKREEEMCDALLQAIAFYDLVG
;
A
#
# COMPACT_ATOMS: atom_id res chain seq x y z
N MET A 1 30.62 -15.90 63.96
CA MET A 1 30.51 -17.18 64.69
C MET A 1 29.13 -17.78 64.42
N HIS A 2 29.16 -19.01 63.88
CA HIS A 2 28.11 -20.01 63.69
C HIS A 2 26.69 -19.62 63.19
N TYR A 3 26.53 -19.80 61.88
CA TYR A 3 25.30 -20.21 61.22
C TYR A 3 24.91 -21.66 61.62
N GLN A 4 23.62 -21.90 61.88
CA GLN A 4 23.02 -23.24 61.95
C GLN A 4 22.11 -23.47 60.72
N PRO A 5 22.13 -24.65 60.09
CA PRO A 5 21.27 -25.00 58.95
C PRO A 5 20.01 -25.80 59.38
N PHE A 6 18.92 -25.63 58.63
CA PHE A 6 17.73 -26.50 58.67
C PHE A 6 17.68 -27.44 57.45
N PRO A 7 17.03 -28.61 57.56
CA PRO A 7 17.36 -29.80 56.78
C PRO A 7 16.53 -29.97 55.51
N THR A 8 17.15 -30.67 54.56
CA THR A 8 16.57 -31.29 53.37
C THR A 8 15.75 -32.53 53.70
N ARG A 9 14.66 -32.76 52.97
CA ARG A 9 14.10 -34.11 52.78
C ARG A 9 13.54 -34.27 51.37
N ASN A 10 14.23 -35.09 50.59
CA ASN A 10 13.71 -35.73 49.37
C ASN A 10 12.67 -36.79 49.75
N ASN A 11 11.64 -36.97 48.93
CA ASN A 11 11.27 -38.31 48.45
C ASN A 11 10.36 -38.26 47.23
N GLU A 12 10.53 -39.30 46.42
CA GLU A 12 10.14 -39.49 45.03
C GLU A 12 8.67 -39.87 44.78
N TYR A 13 8.25 -39.58 43.54
CA TYR A 13 7.34 -40.30 42.65
C TYR A 13 6.20 -41.16 43.21
N THR A 14 4.97 -40.80 42.83
CA THR A 14 3.96 -41.77 42.34
C THR A 14 3.12 -41.17 41.21
N ARG A 15 2.96 -41.96 40.13
CA ARG A 15 2.08 -41.72 38.97
C ARG A 15 0.61 -41.75 39.40
N GLY A 16 -0.18 -40.77 38.95
CA GLY A 16 -1.64 -40.83 38.96
C GLY A 16 -2.22 -40.24 37.67
N ARG A 17 -2.80 -41.09 36.82
CA ARG A 17 -3.63 -40.68 35.66
C ARG A 17 -5.07 -40.43 36.11
N GLY A 18 -5.65 -39.33 35.66
CA GLY A 18 -7.10 -39.15 35.49
C GLY A 18 -7.59 -37.71 35.75
N PRO A 19 -8.73 -37.26 35.20
CA PRO A 19 -9.37 -37.61 33.93
C PRO A 19 -9.38 -36.43 32.93
N ARG A 20 -9.54 -36.76 31.64
CA ARG A 20 -9.73 -35.79 30.55
C ARG A 20 -11.11 -35.16 30.68
N GLY A 21 -11.15 -33.86 31.00
CA GLY A 21 -12.35 -33.03 30.85
C GLY A 21 -12.51 -32.62 29.39
N THR A 22 -13.45 -33.26 28.69
CA THR A 22 -13.92 -32.82 27.37
C THR A 22 -14.87 -31.65 27.57
N ILE A 23 -14.39 -30.42 27.33
CA ILE A 23 -15.29 -29.27 27.16
C ILE A 23 -15.73 -29.29 25.70
N LEU A 24 -16.97 -29.73 25.49
CA LEU A 24 -17.69 -29.57 24.24
C LEU A 24 -17.97 -28.07 24.03
N LEU A 25 -17.18 -27.43 23.16
CA LEU A 25 -17.58 -26.17 22.55
C LEU A 25 -18.56 -26.48 21.42
N GLN A 26 -19.85 -26.45 21.75
CA GLN A 26 -20.91 -26.32 20.76
C GLN A 26 -20.86 -24.87 20.25
N GLY A 27 -20.11 -24.65 19.16
CA GLY A 27 -19.97 -23.36 18.50
C GLY A 27 -19.97 -23.56 16.98
N ASN A 28 -21.11 -23.22 16.36
CA ASN A 28 -21.36 -22.98 14.94
C ASN A 28 -20.45 -23.71 13.92
N GLN A 29 -20.85 -24.92 13.56
CA GLN A 29 -20.31 -25.70 12.43
C GLN A 29 -20.47 -25.03 11.06
N GLU A 30 -21.31 -23.99 10.93
CA GLU A 30 -21.57 -23.34 9.64
C GLU A 30 -20.41 -22.47 9.13
N LEU A 31 -19.59 -21.87 10.00
CA LEU A 31 -18.44 -21.04 9.57
C LEU A 31 -17.23 -21.87 9.11
N TYR A 32 -17.10 -23.11 9.56
CA TYR A 32 -16.02 -24.01 9.15
C TYR A 32 -16.32 -24.78 7.85
N SER A 33 -17.59 -24.86 7.45
CA SER A 33 -18.03 -25.66 6.29
C SER A 33 -17.85 -24.98 4.92
N THR A 34 -17.65 -23.66 4.88
CA THR A 34 -17.55 -22.88 3.63
C THR A 34 -16.13 -22.65 3.12
N LEU A 35 -15.09 -22.92 3.92
CA LEU A 35 -13.70 -22.95 3.44
C LEU A 35 -13.35 -24.32 2.85
N ARG A 36 -13.99 -24.65 1.73
CA ARG A 36 -13.48 -25.69 0.82
C ARG A 36 -12.20 -25.14 0.19
N CYS A 37 -11.08 -25.40 0.85
CA CYS A 37 -9.74 -25.18 0.31
C CYS A 37 -9.58 -25.99 -0.98
N ARG A 38 -9.96 -25.40 -2.11
CA ARG A 38 -9.57 -25.88 -3.43
C ARG A 38 -8.26 -25.19 -3.76
N THR A 39 -7.24 -26.01 -3.92
CA THR A 39 -5.88 -25.67 -4.32
C THR A 39 -5.89 -24.56 -5.37
N LEU A 40 -5.34 -23.40 -5.04
CA LEU A 40 -4.97 -22.39 -6.02
C LEU A 40 -3.82 -22.97 -6.83
N HIS A 41 -4.13 -23.45 -8.04
CA HIS A 41 -3.13 -23.88 -9.00
C HIS A 41 -2.45 -22.62 -9.55
N CYS A 42 -1.38 -22.18 -8.88
CA CYS A 42 -0.51 -21.13 -9.38
C CYS A 42 0.20 -21.64 -10.65
N SER A 43 -0.08 -21.06 -11.81
CA SER A 43 0.57 -21.39 -13.08
C SER A 43 1.95 -20.73 -13.26
N CYS A 44 2.63 -20.39 -12.16
CA CYS A 44 3.97 -19.80 -12.17
C CYS A 44 4.94 -20.71 -11.42
N SER A 45 5.16 -21.92 -11.94
CA SER A 45 6.24 -22.82 -11.51
C SER A 45 7.32 -22.86 -12.61
N TRP A 46 8.27 -21.93 -12.53
CA TRP A 46 9.61 -22.21 -13.06
C TRP A 46 10.32 -23.08 -12.04
N GLY A 47 10.20 -24.39 -12.24
CA GLY A 47 10.85 -25.39 -11.40
C GLY A 47 12.37 -25.37 -11.60
N LYS A 48 13.09 -25.45 -10.48
CA LYS A 48 14.26 -26.30 -10.38
C LYS A 48 14.07 -27.20 -9.17
N ALA A 49 13.62 -28.41 -9.42
CA ALA A 49 13.73 -29.50 -8.46
C ALA A 49 15.20 -29.92 -8.38
N LEU A 50 15.73 -29.98 -7.16
CA LEU A 50 17.04 -30.55 -6.86
C LEU A 50 16.86 -32.01 -6.42
N ALA A 51 17.55 -32.92 -7.10
CA ALA A 51 17.96 -34.21 -6.56
C ALA A 51 19.38 -34.55 -7.09
N PRO A 52 20.18 -35.33 -6.34
CA PRO A 52 21.64 -35.30 -6.44
C PRO A 52 22.23 -36.49 -7.23
N ALA A 53 23.38 -36.28 -7.89
CA ALA A 53 24.58 -37.15 -7.86
C ALA A 53 25.62 -36.77 -8.96
N GLU A 54 26.83 -36.48 -8.49
CA GLU A 54 28.17 -36.88 -8.96
C GLU A 54 28.71 -36.53 -10.37
N ASP A 55 29.81 -35.78 -10.29
CA ASP A 55 31.08 -35.80 -11.04
C ASP A 55 31.18 -35.64 -12.57
N GLY A 56 32.01 -34.66 -12.93
CA GLY A 56 32.95 -34.78 -14.04
C GLY A 56 32.70 -33.88 -15.25
N PHE A 57 33.26 -32.67 -15.23
CA PHE A 57 34.29 -32.19 -16.18
C PHE A 57 34.28 -30.65 -16.32
N ILE A 58 35.43 -30.07 -16.02
CA ILE A 58 35.79 -28.68 -16.31
C ILE A 58 36.22 -28.62 -17.79
N ASN A 59 35.60 -27.78 -18.61
CA ASN A 59 36.30 -26.67 -19.28
C ASN A 59 35.42 -25.86 -20.23
N SER A 60 35.87 -24.61 -20.39
CA SER A 60 35.79 -23.76 -21.57
C SER A 60 34.78 -22.62 -21.55
N LEU A 61 35.39 -21.45 -21.38
CA LEU A 61 34.90 -20.10 -21.61
C LEU A 61 34.46 -19.87 -23.06
N SER A 62 33.62 -18.85 -23.20
CA SER A 62 33.44 -17.99 -24.37
C SER A 62 32.62 -18.57 -25.52
N SER A 63 31.38 -18.08 -25.68
CA SER A 63 30.97 -17.39 -26.91
C SER A 63 29.76 -16.50 -26.63
N GLU A 64 29.87 -15.23 -26.96
CA GLU A 64 28.75 -14.31 -27.12
C GLU A 64 27.90 -14.74 -28.31
N GLU A 65 26.58 -14.87 -28.15
CA GLU A 65 25.64 -14.62 -29.25
C GLU A 65 24.39 -13.94 -28.69
N ARG A 66 24.40 -12.60 -28.77
CA ARG A 66 23.18 -11.78 -28.73
C ARG A 66 22.45 -12.00 -30.06
N SER A 67 21.29 -12.62 -30.02
CA SER A 67 20.32 -12.57 -31.12
C SER A 67 19.86 -11.12 -31.33
N LYS A 68 20.29 -10.52 -32.44
CA LYS A 68 19.81 -9.22 -32.94
C LYS A 68 18.41 -9.41 -33.52
N GLU A 69 17.39 -8.84 -32.87
CA GLU A 69 16.15 -8.49 -33.58
C GLU A 69 16.45 -7.29 -34.51
N PRO A 70 15.87 -7.24 -35.72
CA PRO A 70 16.06 -6.09 -36.59
C PRO A 70 15.37 -4.88 -35.96
N GLU A 71 16.13 -3.86 -35.61
CA GLU A 71 15.60 -2.57 -35.17
C GLU A 71 14.75 -1.99 -36.31
N SER A 72 13.42 -2.18 -36.24
CA SER A 72 12.48 -1.48 -37.12
C SER A 72 12.78 0.00 -37.04
N GLN A 73 12.95 0.68 -38.18
CA GLN A 73 13.41 2.05 -38.15
C GLN A 73 12.38 2.91 -37.40
N ILE A 74 12.78 3.61 -36.33
CA ILE A 74 11.91 4.49 -35.53
C ILE A 74 11.20 5.49 -36.42
N ASP A 75 11.87 5.92 -37.49
CA ASP A 75 11.30 6.78 -38.51
C ASP A 75 9.99 6.19 -39.05
N ASP A 76 9.93 4.89 -39.38
CA ASP A 76 8.76 4.22 -39.98
C ASP A 76 7.46 4.32 -39.17
N GLN A 77 7.53 4.68 -37.88
CA GLN A 77 6.37 4.88 -37.02
C GLN A 77 5.68 6.24 -37.18
N TYR A 78 6.32 7.20 -37.85
CA TYR A 78 5.81 8.55 -38.00
C TYR A 78 5.68 8.92 -39.48
N THR A 79 4.67 9.73 -39.82
CA THR A 79 4.54 10.32 -41.16
C THR A 79 5.66 11.34 -41.43
N THR A 80 5.94 11.63 -42.70
CA THR A 80 7.00 12.58 -43.09
C THR A 80 6.80 13.95 -42.45
N GLU A 81 5.56 14.42 -42.35
CA GLU A 81 5.17 15.68 -41.72
C GLU A 81 5.44 15.65 -40.21
N GLN A 82 5.08 14.56 -39.54
CA GLN A 82 5.35 14.36 -38.12
C GLN A 82 6.84 14.28 -37.81
N ARG A 83 7.62 13.55 -38.63
CA ARG A 83 9.08 13.48 -38.49
C ARG A 83 9.72 14.86 -38.60
N SER A 84 9.30 15.65 -39.59
CA SER A 84 9.81 17.01 -39.79
C SER A 84 9.52 17.90 -38.60
N ALA A 85 8.28 17.86 -38.06
CA ALA A 85 7.90 18.63 -36.87
C ALA A 85 8.70 18.22 -35.61
N ILE A 86 8.91 16.91 -35.41
CA ILE A 86 9.71 16.40 -34.29
C ILE A 86 11.16 16.87 -34.41
N LEU A 87 11.78 16.70 -35.58
CA LEU A 87 13.18 17.09 -35.83
C LEU A 87 13.37 18.60 -35.70
N GLN A 88 12.43 19.39 -36.19
CA GLN A 88 12.45 20.83 -36.05
C GLN A 88 12.49 21.21 -34.56
N MET A 89 11.56 20.70 -33.75
CA MET A 89 11.51 20.99 -32.31
C MET A 89 12.79 20.54 -31.58
N LEU A 90 13.28 19.33 -31.87
CA LEU A 90 14.52 18.80 -31.26
C LEU A 90 15.76 19.63 -31.61
N ASN A 91 15.80 20.22 -32.80
CA ASN A 91 16.94 21.04 -33.24
C ASN A 91 16.86 22.49 -32.78
N THR A 92 15.66 23.04 -32.55
CA THR A 92 15.47 24.46 -32.21
C THR A 92 15.14 24.72 -30.74
N ALA A 93 14.53 23.77 -30.02
CA ALA A 93 14.07 24.01 -28.65
C ALA A 93 15.22 24.26 -27.67
N SER A 94 15.02 25.21 -26.76
CA SER A 94 15.92 25.48 -25.64
C SER A 94 15.88 24.36 -24.59
N GLU A 95 16.90 24.30 -23.73
CA GLU A 95 16.92 23.33 -22.62
C GLU A 95 15.67 23.47 -21.72
N LYS A 96 15.22 24.70 -21.47
CA LYS A 96 14.03 24.99 -20.65
C LYS A 96 12.74 24.45 -21.29
N GLU A 97 12.62 24.50 -22.62
CA GLU A 97 11.48 23.96 -23.35
C GLU A 97 11.52 22.43 -23.37
N LEU A 98 12.70 21.83 -23.55
CA LEU A 98 12.90 20.39 -23.45
C LEU A 98 12.61 19.86 -22.04
N LEU A 99 12.94 20.63 -20.99
CA LEU A 99 12.61 20.27 -19.60
C LEU A 99 11.10 20.17 -19.33
N LYS A 100 10.26 20.87 -20.10
CA LYS A 100 8.79 20.72 -20.02
C LYS A 100 8.32 19.36 -20.55
N LEU A 101 9.03 18.79 -21.53
CA LEU A 101 8.70 17.53 -22.19
C LEU A 101 9.36 16.32 -21.51
N MET A 102 10.55 16.50 -20.93
CA MET A 102 11.31 15.43 -20.30
C MET A 102 12.03 15.90 -19.03
N ARG A 103 12.10 15.04 -18.02
CA ARG A 103 12.73 15.37 -16.74
C ARG A 103 14.18 14.88 -16.66
N GLY A 104 15.01 15.62 -15.94
CA GLY A 104 16.36 15.22 -15.55
C GLY A 104 17.41 15.43 -16.63
N LYS A 105 18.50 14.67 -16.57
CA LYS A 105 19.70 14.84 -17.42
C LYS A 105 19.48 14.60 -18.93
N LYS A 106 18.28 14.20 -19.33
CA LYS A 106 17.94 13.88 -20.73
C LYS A 106 17.80 15.13 -21.61
N SER A 107 17.23 16.23 -21.09
CA SER A 107 17.12 17.50 -21.82
C SER A 107 18.51 18.06 -22.13
N VAL A 108 19.39 18.08 -21.12
CA VAL A 108 20.80 18.46 -21.25
C VAL A 108 21.52 17.58 -22.27
N SER A 109 21.29 16.25 -22.22
CA SER A 109 21.93 15.31 -23.15
C SER A 109 21.57 15.55 -24.61
N ILE A 110 20.34 15.98 -24.93
CA ILE A 110 19.92 16.34 -26.29
C ILE A 110 20.65 17.62 -26.74
N VAL A 111 20.66 18.66 -25.91
CA VAL A 111 21.31 19.94 -26.22
C VAL A 111 22.82 19.74 -26.40
N ASP A 112 23.46 19.00 -25.51
CA ASP A 112 24.89 18.69 -25.59
C ASP A 112 25.21 17.88 -26.84
N TYR A 113 24.39 16.88 -27.17
CA TYR A 113 24.61 16.03 -28.33
C TYR A 113 24.52 16.83 -29.63
N ARG A 114 23.46 17.63 -29.82
CA ARG A 114 23.33 18.44 -31.06
C ARG A 114 24.38 19.55 -31.15
N THR A 115 24.86 20.07 -30.02
CA THR A 115 25.94 21.08 -30.00
C THR A 115 27.27 20.46 -30.44
N LYS A 116 27.52 19.19 -30.10
CA LYS A 116 28.77 18.48 -30.44
C LYS A 116 28.75 17.81 -31.81
N HIS A 117 27.59 17.31 -32.24
CA HIS A 117 27.46 16.46 -33.43
C HIS A 117 26.64 17.09 -34.55
N GLY A 118 26.14 18.32 -34.36
CA GLY A 118 25.27 19.00 -35.30
C GLY A 118 23.79 18.63 -35.13
N PRO A 119 22.89 19.25 -35.91
CA PRO A 119 21.45 18.99 -35.82
C PRO A 119 21.10 17.53 -36.18
N PHE A 120 20.06 17.00 -35.54
CA PHE A 120 19.51 15.68 -35.85
C PHE A 120 18.92 15.66 -37.26
N GLN A 121 19.30 14.66 -38.06
CA GLN A 121 18.81 14.46 -39.43
C GLN A 121 17.69 13.41 -39.50
N ASP A 122 17.67 12.47 -38.56
CA ASP A 122 16.70 11.39 -38.45
C ASP A 122 16.36 11.12 -36.97
N LEU A 123 15.23 10.43 -36.72
CA LEU A 123 14.83 10.09 -35.34
C LEU A 123 15.69 8.97 -34.77
N GLN A 124 16.35 8.19 -35.63
CA GLN A 124 17.28 7.14 -35.22
C GLN A 124 18.52 7.68 -34.51
N SER A 125 18.97 8.88 -34.85
CA SER A 125 20.12 9.52 -34.25
C SER A 125 19.89 9.82 -32.76
N LEU A 126 18.64 9.85 -32.30
CA LEU A 126 18.31 9.93 -30.87
C LEU A 126 18.77 8.70 -30.10
N MET A 127 18.88 7.53 -30.73
CA MET A 127 19.41 6.31 -30.09
C MET A 127 20.90 6.42 -29.75
N LYS A 128 21.61 7.37 -30.37
CA LYS A 128 23.03 7.66 -30.11
C LYS A 128 23.21 8.65 -28.95
N VAL A 129 22.12 9.28 -28.48
CA VAL A 129 22.15 10.21 -27.35
C VAL A 129 22.23 9.41 -26.03
N PRO A 130 23.11 9.77 -25.09
CA PRO A 130 23.15 9.11 -23.78
C PRO A 130 21.78 9.08 -23.10
N GLN A 131 21.42 7.93 -22.53
CA GLN A 131 20.13 7.70 -21.83
C GLN A 131 18.88 7.61 -22.72
N PHE A 132 19.05 7.68 -24.04
CA PHE A 132 18.00 7.38 -25.00
C PHE A 132 18.09 5.92 -25.44
N LYS A 133 16.94 5.26 -25.38
CA LYS A 133 16.70 3.89 -25.84
C LYS A 133 15.37 3.92 -26.56
N TYR A 134 15.09 2.91 -27.36
CA TYR A 134 13.92 2.86 -28.24
C TYR A 134 12.62 3.30 -27.55
N LYS A 135 12.29 2.69 -26.40
CA LYS A 135 11.09 3.03 -25.61
C LYS A 135 11.06 4.48 -25.10
N THR A 136 12.21 5.08 -24.84
CA THR A 136 12.33 6.49 -24.41
C THR A 136 12.18 7.42 -25.61
N THR A 137 12.75 7.05 -26.76
CA THR A 137 12.71 7.83 -28.00
C THR A 137 11.30 7.93 -28.55
N VAL A 138 10.57 6.79 -28.63
CA VAL A 138 9.17 6.77 -29.07
C VAL A 138 8.29 7.65 -28.18
N LYS A 139 8.39 7.47 -26.85
CA LYS A 139 7.63 8.30 -25.89
C LYS A 139 7.90 9.79 -26.01
N LEU A 140 9.13 10.17 -26.32
CA LEU A 140 9.46 11.57 -26.56
C LEU A 140 8.79 12.08 -27.83
N CYS A 141 8.92 11.35 -28.93
CA CYS A 141 8.32 11.75 -30.21
C CYS A 141 6.79 11.90 -30.09
N ASP A 142 6.13 10.97 -29.40
CA ASP A 142 4.69 11.05 -29.10
C ASP A 142 4.32 12.32 -28.31
N LEU A 143 5.12 12.67 -27.29
CA LEU A 143 4.90 13.87 -26.46
C LEU A 143 5.10 15.17 -27.24
N ILE A 144 5.96 15.17 -28.27
CA ILE A 144 6.21 16.33 -29.12
C ILE A 144 5.06 16.54 -30.09
N LEU A 145 4.51 15.46 -30.66
CA LEU A 145 3.38 15.52 -31.59
C LEU A 145 2.05 15.78 -30.90
N SER A 146 1.91 15.34 -29.65
CA SER A 146 0.71 15.55 -28.83
C SER A 146 1.10 16.16 -27.47
N PRO A 147 1.52 17.45 -27.46
CA PRO A 147 1.73 18.15 -26.20
C PRO A 147 0.39 18.21 -25.46
N PRO A 148 0.35 17.99 -24.13
CA PRO A 148 -0.88 18.07 -23.37
C PRO A 148 -1.51 19.45 -23.60
N ALA A 149 -2.76 19.48 -24.08
CA ALA A 149 -3.42 20.70 -24.53
C ALA A 149 -3.52 21.74 -23.40
N SER A 150 -2.74 22.82 -23.54
CA SER A 150 -2.87 24.15 -22.92
C SER A 150 -3.07 24.27 -21.38
N GLU A 151 -2.25 25.13 -20.79
CA GLU A 151 -2.09 25.48 -19.36
C GLU A 151 -3.35 26.08 -18.66
N GLN A 152 -4.55 25.96 -19.23
CA GLN A 152 -5.82 26.33 -18.58
C GLN A 152 -6.66 25.10 -18.16
N GLY A 153 -6.26 23.89 -18.58
CA GLY A 153 -6.83 22.61 -18.13
C GLY A 153 -6.13 21.99 -16.92
N GLU A 154 -5.05 22.59 -16.42
CA GLU A 154 -4.25 22.06 -15.30
C GLU A 154 -5.01 22.01 -13.96
N ARG A 155 -6.14 22.71 -13.82
CA ARG A 155 -7.00 22.58 -12.63
C ARG A 155 -7.97 21.40 -12.68
N LYS A 156 -8.27 20.84 -13.86
CA LYS A 156 -9.20 19.70 -13.99
C LYS A 156 -8.51 18.36 -14.30
N ILE A 157 -7.41 18.36 -15.05
CA ILE A 157 -6.70 17.12 -15.43
C ILE A 157 -5.73 16.65 -14.32
N GLN A 158 -5.25 17.58 -13.48
CA GLN A 158 -4.44 17.24 -12.30
C GLN A 158 -5.26 16.52 -11.22
N GLY A 159 -6.58 16.77 -11.14
CA GLY A 159 -7.49 16.03 -10.28
C GLY A 159 -7.54 14.55 -10.67
N SER A 160 -7.88 14.24 -11.92
CA SER A 160 -8.03 12.84 -12.38
C SER A 160 -6.74 12.00 -12.31
N ARG A 161 -5.55 12.57 -12.55
CA ARG A 161 -4.29 11.80 -12.58
C ARG A 161 -3.54 11.72 -11.24
N LEU A 162 -3.77 12.66 -10.30
CA LEU A 162 -3.24 12.55 -8.93
C LEU A 162 -4.18 11.74 -8.01
N VAL A 163 -5.48 11.72 -8.31
CA VAL A 163 -6.47 11.01 -7.49
C VAL A 163 -6.27 9.48 -7.48
N VAL A 164 -5.53 8.92 -8.45
CA VAL A 164 -5.39 7.46 -8.61
C VAL A 164 -4.04 6.88 -8.12
N LYS A 165 -3.08 7.70 -7.64
CA LYS A 165 -1.77 7.14 -7.20
C LYS A 165 -1.62 6.93 -5.69
N PHE A 166 -2.62 7.30 -4.90
CA PHE A 166 -2.60 7.07 -3.45
C PHE A 166 -3.44 5.89 -3.00
N MET A 167 -4.33 5.35 -3.85
CA MET A 167 -5.13 4.16 -3.58
C MET A 167 -4.81 3.01 -4.53
N GLY A 168 -5.13 1.80 -4.11
CA GLY A 168 -5.13 0.62 -4.97
C GLY A 168 -5.94 -0.52 -4.35
N PRO A 169 -6.51 -1.46 -5.13
CA PRO A 169 -6.51 -1.52 -6.60
C PRO A 169 -7.29 -0.37 -7.26
N GLU A 170 -7.13 -0.19 -8.57
CA GLU A 170 -7.84 0.84 -9.32
C GLU A 170 -9.35 0.54 -9.37
N ILE A 171 -10.15 1.43 -8.81
CA ILE A 171 -11.61 1.38 -8.84
C ILE A 171 -12.12 2.58 -9.63
N LYS A 172 -13.19 2.36 -10.40
CA LYS A 172 -13.90 3.43 -11.10
C LYS A 172 -14.33 4.52 -10.12
N GLN A 173 -14.02 5.77 -10.46
CA GLN A 173 -14.26 6.91 -9.59
C GLN A 173 -15.74 7.04 -9.22
N GLU A 174 -16.65 6.75 -10.14
CA GLU A 174 -18.10 6.83 -9.91
C GLU A 174 -18.55 5.89 -8.77
N LYS A 175 -17.91 4.71 -8.65
CA LYS A 175 -18.20 3.73 -7.61
C LYS A 175 -17.65 4.18 -6.25
N LEU A 176 -16.44 4.76 -6.23
CA LEU A 176 -15.89 5.35 -5.01
C LEU A 176 -16.77 6.53 -4.54
N GLN A 177 -17.20 7.35 -5.49
CA GLN A 177 -18.12 8.47 -5.29
C GLN A 177 -19.56 8.06 -5.02
N SER A 178 -19.93 6.78 -5.05
CA SER A 178 -21.25 6.31 -4.62
C SER A 178 -21.25 5.60 -3.26
N ALA A 179 -20.09 5.45 -2.60
CA ALA A 179 -20.00 4.84 -1.26
C ALA A 179 -20.78 5.63 -0.19
N GLU A 180 -21.74 5.00 0.48
CA GLU A 180 -22.48 5.57 1.60
C GLU A 180 -21.70 5.47 2.90
N SER A 181 -20.97 4.38 3.09
CA SER A 181 -20.11 4.17 4.26
C SER A 181 -18.83 3.38 3.94
N ILE A 182 -17.78 3.66 4.70
CA ILE A 182 -16.51 2.93 4.64
C ILE A 182 -16.04 2.52 6.03
N VAL A 183 -15.28 1.43 6.10
CA VAL A 183 -14.50 1.10 7.29
C VAL A 183 -13.03 1.32 6.96
N SER A 184 -12.41 2.30 7.63
CA SER A 184 -10.97 2.52 7.56
C SER A 184 -10.27 1.69 8.63
N ILE A 185 -9.26 0.91 8.26
CA ILE A 185 -8.55 -0.04 9.11
C ILE A 185 -7.05 0.28 9.09
N VAL A 186 -6.47 0.41 10.28
CA VAL A 186 -5.04 0.62 10.50
C VAL A 186 -4.53 -0.44 11.47
N PHE A 187 -3.40 -1.06 11.16
CA PHE A 187 -2.83 -2.11 11.98
C PHE A 187 -1.33 -1.87 12.21
N GLY A 188 -0.95 -1.92 13.48
CA GLY A 188 0.43 -1.84 13.94
C GLY A 188 0.98 -3.24 14.25
N THR A 189 2.08 -3.29 14.99
CA THR A 189 2.77 -4.55 15.33
C THR A 189 2.07 -5.38 16.40
N GLN A 190 1.07 -4.83 17.09
CA GLN A 190 0.39 -5.49 18.21
C GLN A 190 -1.12 -5.23 18.24
N THR A 191 -1.62 -4.25 17.48
CA THR A 191 -3.02 -3.84 17.57
C THR A 191 -3.59 -3.49 16.21
N MET A 192 -4.90 -3.66 16.07
CA MET A 192 -5.67 -3.20 14.94
C MET A 192 -6.70 -2.18 15.41
N ALA A 193 -6.91 -1.13 14.65
CA ALA A 193 -7.94 -0.14 14.90
C ALA A 193 -8.74 0.10 13.63
N TRP A 194 -10.01 0.45 13.79
CA TRP A 194 -10.88 0.78 12.68
C TRP A 194 -11.86 1.90 13.02
N ALA A 195 -12.28 2.63 11.99
CA ALA A 195 -13.32 3.64 12.06
C ALA A 195 -14.35 3.41 10.95
N HIS A 196 -15.61 3.23 11.31
CA HIS A 196 -16.74 3.17 10.38
C HIS A 196 -17.30 4.58 10.20
N VAL A 197 -17.21 5.12 8.99
CA VAL A 197 -17.54 6.52 8.69
C VAL A 197 -18.44 6.60 7.48
N THR A 198 -19.53 7.34 7.61
CA THR A 198 -20.45 7.64 6.51
C THR A 198 -19.96 8.80 5.65
N ARG A 199 -20.53 8.92 4.44
CA ARG A 199 -20.28 10.05 3.52
C ARG A 199 -20.44 11.42 4.16
N ASN A 200 -21.37 11.57 5.10
CA ASN A 200 -21.61 12.83 5.79
C ASN A 200 -20.59 13.09 6.92
N LEU A 201 -19.46 12.36 6.92
CA LEU A 201 -18.43 12.40 7.95
C LEU A 201 -19.01 12.14 9.35
N SER A 202 -19.97 11.22 9.46
CA SER A 202 -20.47 10.73 10.75
C SER A 202 -19.78 9.43 11.12
N VAL A 203 -19.16 9.41 12.30
CA VAL A 203 -18.41 8.25 12.84
C VAL A 203 -19.37 7.32 13.56
N LEU A 204 -19.74 6.21 12.94
CA LEU A 204 -20.69 5.25 13.49
C LEU A 204 -20.06 4.30 14.50
N ASP A 205 -18.81 3.91 14.26
CA ASP A 205 -18.04 3.03 15.13
C ASP A 205 -16.56 3.41 15.08
N TRP A 206 -15.85 3.29 16.20
CA TRP A 206 -14.43 3.60 16.27
C TRP A 206 -13.73 2.79 17.38
N GLN A 207 -13.05 1.72 17.00
CA GLN A 207 -12.54 0.75 17.97
C GLN A 207 -11.09 0.36 17.71
N ARG A 208 -10.56 -0.38 18.68
CA ARG A 208 -9.22 -0.94 18.70
C ARG A 208 -9.27 -2.30 19.39
N GLU A 209 -8.50 -3.23 18.86
CA GLU A 209 -8.29 -4.56 19.44
C GLU A 209 -6.80 -4.87 19.55
N GLU A 210 -6.45 -5.61 20.60
CA GLU A 210 -5.11 -6.16 20.78
C GLU A 210 -5.02 -7.51 20.08
N CYS A 211 -4.02 -7.69 19.24
CA CYS A 211 -3.73 -8.94 18.53
C CYS A 211 -2.53 -9.58 19.20
N TYR A 212 -2.80 -10.45 20.17
CA TYR A 212 -1.78 -11.00 21.05
C TYR A 212 -0.79 -11.92 20.34
N SER A 213 -1.12 -12.45 19.17
CA SER A 213 -0.27 -13.31 18.35
C SER A 213 0.65 -12.50 17.43
N PHE A 214 0.38 -11.20 17.23
CA PHE A 214 1.17 -10.36 16.33
C PHE A 214 2.59 -10.16 16.86
N MET A 215 3.56 -10.44 15.98
CA MET A 215 5.00 -10.25 16.23
C MET A 215 5.51 -10.89 17.54
N LYS A 216 4.81 -11.91 18.08
CA LYS A 216 5.23 -12.63 19.28
C LYS A 216 5.87 -13.97 18.91
N GLY A 217 7.19 -14.05 19.12
CA GLY A 217 7.94 -15.27 18.85
C GLY A 217 8.01 -15.61 17.36
N PRO A 218 8.01 -16.90 16.98
CA PRO A 218 8.08 -17.30 15.59
C PRO A 218 6.79 -16.94 14.83
N TYR A 219 6.93 -16.69 13.53
CA TYR A 219 5.77 -16.45 12.66
C TYR A 219 4.93 -17.72 12.52
N VAL A 220 3.65 -17.64 12.90
CA VAL A 220 2.67 -18.73 12.79
C VAL A 220 1.40 -18.18 12.13
N ALA A 221 1.16 -18.55 10.87
CA ALA A 221 0.05 -18.02 10.08
C ALA A 221 -1.34 -18.33 10.66
N SER A 222 -1.54 -19.50 11.28
CA SER A 222 -2.81 -19.86 11.91
C SER A 222 -3.14 -18.97 13.11
N ALA A 223 -2.15 -18.65 13.95
CA ALA A 223 -2.33 -17.76 15.10
C ALA A 223 -2.70 -16.33 14.67
N TYR A 224 -2.10 -15.85 13.57
CA TYR A 224 -2.50 -14.58 12.95
C TYR A 224 -3.94 -14.62 12.46
N LEU A 225 -4.33 -15.71 11.79
CA LEU A 225 -5.68 -15.87 11.27
C LEU A 225 -6.73 -15.85 12.40
N GLU A 226 -6.46 -16.50 13.53
CA GLU A 226 -7.36 -16.50 14.69
C GLU A 226 -7.58 -15.08 15.24
N ASP A 227 -6.50 -14.32 15.47
CA ASP A 227 -6.59 -12.93 15.92
C ASP A 227 -7.35 -12.05 14.92
N ILE A 228 -7.04 -12.19 13.62
CA ILE A 228 -7.66 -11.37 12.57
C ILE A 228 -9.14 -11.72 12.41
N LEU A 229 -9.51 -13.00 12.48
CA LEU A 229 -10.93 -13.41 12.45
C LEU A 229 -11.71 -12.83 13.63
N ALA A 230 -11.11 -12.82 14.83
CA ALA A 230 -11.73 -12.21 16.00
C ALA A 230 -11.98 -10.70 15.80
N VAL A 231 -11.06 -9.99 15.15
CA VAL A 231 -11.24 -8.57 14.78
C VAL A 231 -12.29 -8.40 13.69
N VAL A 232 -12.19 -9.14 12.58
CA VAL A 232 -13.10 -9.06 11.43
C VAL A 232 -14.55 -9.34 11.85
N SER A 233 -14.78 -10.25 12.81
CA SER A 233 -16.12 -10.53 13.34
C SER A 233 -16.81 -9.33 14.02
N LYS A 234 -16.03 -8.31 14.41
CA LYS A 234 -16.51 -7.06 15.04
C LYS A 234 -16.62 -5.91 14.06
N ILE A 235 -16.05 -6.03 12.86
CA ILE A 235 -16.07 -4.98 11.84
C ILE A 235 -17.46 -4.96 11.18
N PRO A 236 -18.14 -3.80 11.12
CA PRO A 236 -19.43 -3.70 10.46
C PRO A 236 -19.31 -3.82 8.93
N GLU A 237 -20.43 -4.18 8.29
CA GLU A 237 -20.56 -4.14 6.83
C GLU A 237 -20.46 -2.70 6.30
N ALA A 238 -19.76 -2.53 5.18
CA ALA A 238 -19.59 -1.24 4.51
C ALA A 238 -19.35 -1.43 3.00
N ASP A 239 -19.42 -0.34 2.23
CA ASP A 239 -19.20 -0.39 0.78
C ASP A 239 -17.74 -0.69 0.44
N PHE A 240 -16.83 -0.10 1.23
CA PHE A 240 -15.39 -0.31 1.11
C PHE A 240 -14.69 -0.45 2.46
N TYR A 241 -13.64 -1.27 2.47
CA TYR A 241 -12.71 -1.44 3.57
C TYR A 241 -11.35 -0.85 3.17
N ILE A 242 -10.92 0.22 3.82
CA ILE A 242 -9.71 0.96 3.47
C ILE A 242 -8.59 0.56 4.40
N LEU A 243 -7.58 -0.15 3.90
CA LEU A 243 -6.38 -0.56 4.63
C LEU A 243 -5.28 0.48 4.47
N GLU A 244 -4.51 0.71 5.53
CA GLU A 244 -3.30 1.53 5.41
C GLU A 244 -2.22 0.82 4.59
N LYS A 245 -1.68 1.50 3.58
CA LYS A 245 -0.47 1.08 2.87
C LYS A 245 0.77 1.71 3.50
N SER A 246 1.53 0.89 4.23
CA SER A 246 2.80 1.31 4.79
C SER A 246 3.85 1.58 3.69
N GLY A 247 4.67 2.61 3.91
CA GLY A 247 5.75 3.01 3.00
C GLY A 247 7.06 2.25 3.20
N ILE A 248 7.07 1.14 3.94
CA ILE A 248 8.29 0.38 4.25
C ILE A 248 8.82 -0.27 2.96
N SER A 249 10.01 0.16 2.54
CA SER A 249 10.68 -0.39 1.35
C SER A 249 11.30 -1.75 1.65
N VAL A 250 11.19 -2.66 0.68
CA VAL A 250 11.84 -3.98 0.66
C VAL A 250 13.37 -3.87 0.76
N GLN A 251 13.93 -2.71 0.40
CA GLN A 251 15.37 -2.46 0.44
C GLN A 251 15.90 -2.30 1.88
N HIS A 252 15.04 -2.00 2.86
CA HIS A 252 15.42 -1.89 4.27
C HIS A 252 15.34 -3.23 4.97
N VAL A 253 16.38 -4.07 4.80
CA VAL A 253 16.44 -5.43 5.34
C VAL A 253 16.19 -5.52 6.85
N ASN A 254 16.60 -4.51 7.63
CA ASN A 254 16.38 -4.46 9.08
C ASN A 254 14.90 -4.38 9.48
N LEU A 255 14.04 -3.86 8.58
CA LEU A 255 12.60 -3.76 8.80
C LEU A 255 11.83 -4.92 8.16
N PHE A 256 12.53 -5.92 7.61
CA PHE A 256 11.89 -7.05 6.96
C PHE A 256 10.86 -7.78 7.86
N PRO A 257 11.12 -8.07 9.15
CA PRO A 257 10.12 -8.72 9.99
C PRO A 257 8.82 -7.92 10.14
N VAL A 258 8.94 -6.59 10.32
CA VAL A 258 7.79 -5.69 10.40
C VAL A 258 7.07 -5.63 9.05
N MET A 259 7.80 -5.54 7.94
CA MET A 259 7.23 -5.53 6.60
C MET A 259 6.46 -6.84 6.32
N LEU A 260 7.05 -8.00 6.61
CA LEU A 260 6.42 -9.31 6.43
C LEU A 260 5.13 -9.42 7.25
N HIS A 261 5.17 -8.95 8.50
CA HIS A 261 4.01 -8.87 9.36
C HIS A 261 2.89 -8.01 8.73
N LEU A 262 3.17 -6.76 8.37
CA LEU A 262 2.17 -5.86 7.78
C LEU A 262 1.59 -6.43 6.48
N ARG A 263 2.42 -7.03 5.62
CA ARG A 263 1.96 -7.65 4.36
C ARG A 263 1.13 -8.90 4.60
N THR A 264 1.42 -9.67 5.65
CA THR A 264 0.60 -10.83 6.03
C THR A 264 -0.78 -10.38 6.48
N VAL A 265 -0.84 -9.41 7.40
CA VAL A 265 -2.12 -8.88 7.91
C VAL A 265 -2.93 -8.26 6.77
N GLU A 266 -2.30 -7.46 5.91
CA GLU A 266 -2.90 -6.89 4.70
C GLU A 266 -3.51 -8.00 3.83
N ALA A 267 -2.75 -9.04 3.47
CA ALA A 267 -3.22 -10.13 2.62
C ALA A 267 -4.39 -10.93 3.24
N MET A 268 -4.35 -11.19 4.55
CA MET A 268 -5.43 -11.87 5.26
C MET A 268 -6.71 -11.02 5.27
N LEU A 269 -6.59 -9.71 5.50
CA LEU A 269 -7.74 -8.80 5.48
C LEU A 269 -8.36 -8.69 4.08
N PHE A 270 -7.52 -8.61 3.03
CA PHE A 270 -8.00 -8.68 1.65
C PHE A 270 -8.82 -9.95 1.40
N ALA A 271 -8.35 -11.11 1.87
CA ALA A 271 -9.05 -12.37 1.66
C ALA A 271 -10.34 -12.49 2.48
N LEU A 272 -10.35 -11.98 3.71
CA LEU A 272 -11.46 -12.15 4.66
C LEU A 272 -12.59 -11.13 4.45
N LEU A 273 -12.26 -9.88 4.11
CA LEU A 273 -13.25 -8.81 3.95
C LEU A 273 -13.82 -8.76 2.52
N ASP A 274 -13.11 -9.27 1.52
CA ASP A 274 -13.56 -9.28 0.12
C ASP A 274 -14.43 -10.52 -0.20
N GLY A 275 -15.39 -10.83 0.68
CA GLY A 275 -16.16 -12.09 0.67
C GLY A 275 -17.03 -12.33 -0.57
N THR A 276 -17.22 -11.32 -1.42
CA THR A 276 -18.01 -11.42 -2.66
C THR A 276 -17.17 -11.33 -3.94
N PHE A 277 -15.86 -11.07 -3.83
CA PHE A 277 -14.97 -10.93 -4.98
C PHE A 277 -15.02 -12.13 -5.93
N MET A 278 -15.10 -13.35 -5.39
CA MET A 278 -15.20 -14.57 -6.19
C MET A 278 -16.50 -14.69 -7.00
N LYS A 279 -17.53 -13.89 -6.66
CA LYS A 279 -18.84 -13.88 -7.34
C LYS A 279 -18.93 -12.79 -8.40
N ASP A 280 -18.50 -11.57 -8.08
CA ASP A 280 -18.69 -10.39 -8.93
C ASP A 280 -17.39 -9.78 -9.50
N GLY A 281 -16.22 -10.26 -9.06
CA GLY A 281 -14.92 -9.73 -9.43
C GLY A 281 -14.66 -8.30 -8.95
N GLN A 282 -15.48 -7.80 -8.01
CA GLN A 282 -15.44 -6.42 -7.56
C GLN A 282 -14.70 -6.31 -6.24
N HIS A 283 -13.56 -5.61 -6.25
CA HIS A 283 -12.85 -5.31 -5.02
C HIS A 283 -13.63 -4.36 -4.11
N ARG A 284 -13.77 -4.76 -2.84
CA ARG A 284 -14.27 -3.92 -1.75
C ARG A 284 -13.17 -3.49 -0.79
N VAL A 285 -12.07 -4.23 -0.76
CA VAL A 285 -10.90 -3.89 0.06
C VAL A 285 -9.93 -3.07 -0.77
N LEU A 286 -9.56 -1.90 -0.26
CA LEU A 286 -8.65 -0.94 -0.88
C LEU A 286 -7.49 -0.67 0.06
N THR A 287 -6.40 -0.16 -0.49
CA THR A 287 -5.25 0.34 0.27
C THR A 287 -5.12 1.84 0.04
N MET A 288 -4.75 2.59 1.06
CA MET A 288 -4.52 4.03 1.00
C MET A 288 -3.12 4.37 1.52
N ALA A 289 -2.37 5.18 0.77
CA ALA A 289 -0.99 5.52 1.10
C ALA A 289 -0.91 6.39 2.37
N ARG A 290 -0.24 5.88 3.42
CA ARG A 290 -0.02 6.61 4.69
C ARG A 290 0.54 8.02 4.49
N ASN A 291 1.46 8.19 3.54
CA ASN A 291 2.08 9.48 3.24
C ASN A 291 1.13 10.46 2.53
N ALA A 292 0.14 9.97 1.79
CA ALA A 292 -0.88 10.82 1.18
C ALA A 292 -1.82 11.37 2.26
N VAL A 293 -2.26 10.52 3.19
CA VAL A 293 -3.03 10.94 4.38
C VAL A 293 -2.22 11.94 5.21
N GLY A 294 -0.94 11.66 5.47
CA GLY A 294 -0.07 12.57 6.20
C GLY A 294 0.07 13.95 5.54
N LYS A 295 0.22 14.00 4.20
CA LYS A 295 0.27 15.28 3.46
C LYS A 295 -1.06 16.02 3.48
N HIS A 296 -2.18 15.31 3.41
CA HIS A 296 -3.52 15.89 3.42
C HIS A 296 -3.81 16.68 4.71
N PHE A 297 -3.27 16.23 5.83
CA PHE A 297 -3.44 16.87 7.15
C PHE A 297 -2.23 17.68 7.61
N ASP A 298 -1.27 17.98 6.72
CA ASP A 298 -0.04 18.69 7.07
C ASP A 298 0.76 18.05 8.23
N LEU A 299 0.70 16.71 8.34
CA LEU A 299 1.40 15.93 9.36
C LEU A 299 2.80 15.50 8.92
N MET A 300 3.37 16.07 7.86
CA MET A 300 4.67 15.66 7.34
C MET A 300 5.78 16.60 7.80
N VAL A 301 6.83 16.05 8.41
CA VAL A 301 8.10 16.74 8.67
C VAL A 301 9.18 16.04 7.86
N GLY A 302 9.55 16.68 6.75
CA GLY A 302 10.41 16.06 5.74
C GLY A 302 9.74 14.82 5.12
N ALA A 303 10.35 13.64 5.32
CA ALA A 303 9.82 12.36 4.86
C ALA A 303 9.06 11.58 5.95
N ALA A 304 9.07 12.05 7.20
CA ALA A 304 8.44 11.39 8.33
C ALA A 304 7.06 12.00 8.63
N ARG A 305 6.10 11.16 8.99
CA ARG A 305 4.77 11.58 9.44
C ARG A 305 4.77 11.74 10.97
N THR A 306 4.23 12.85 11.47
CA THR A 306 4.01 13.13 12.89
C THR A 306 2.68 12.54 13.37
N SER A 307 2.46 12.55 14.69
CA SER A 307 1.23 12.08 15.31
C SER A 307 0.03 12.93 14.89
N GLY A 308 -1.10 12.27 14.61
CA GLY A 308 -2.38 12.93 14.35
C GLY A 308 -3.19 13.24 15.61
N LEU A 309 -2.66 12.96 16.80
CA LEU A 309 -3.39 13.02 18.07
C LEU A 309 -3.98 14.40 18.36
N ASP A 310 -3.21 15.47 18.15
CA ASP A 310 -3.69 16.82 18.45
C ASP A 310 -4.80 17.25 17.50
N LEU A 311 -4.73 16.84 16.22
CA LEU A 311 -5.81 17.05 15.26
C LEU A 311 -7.08 16.30 15.69
N ILE A 312 -6.97 15.05 16.14
CA ILE A 312 -8.10 14.28 16.66
C ILE A 312 -8.73 14.95 17.89
N LYS A 313 -7.91 15.44 18.83
CA LYS A 313 -8.42 16.18 19.99
C LYS A 313 -9.20 17.42 19.57
N GLN A 314 -8.70 18.16 18.58
CA GLN A 314 -9.42 19.31 18.02
C GLN A 314 -10.74 18.89 17.37
N LEU A 315 -10.77 17.81 16.57
CA LEU A 315 -12.01 17.30 15.97
C LEU A 315 -13.06 16.91 17.02
N LEU A 316 -12.63 16.26 18.13
CA LEU A 316 -13.52 15.91 19.24
C LEU A 316 -14.04 17.15 19.98
N LEU A 317 -13.22 18.20 20.14
CA LEU A 317 -13.66 19.46 20.75
C LEU A 317 -14.61 20.22 19.83
N ASP A 318 -14.30 20.29 18.54
CA ASP A 318 -15.11 20.93 17.51
C ASP A 318 -16.49 20.29 17.39
N ALA A 319 -16.58 18.96 17.47
CA ALA A 319 -17.84 18.23 17.45
C ALA A 319 -18.84 18.64 18.55
N VAL A 320 -18.34 19.21 19.66
CA VAL A 320 -19.17 19.71 20.77
C VAL A 320 -19.38 21.22 20.69
N THR A 321 -18.39 21.96 20.19
CA THR A 321 -18.35 23.43 20.30
C THR A 321 -18.84 24.16 19.06
N LYS A 322 -18.72 23.55 17.87
CA LYS A 322 -19.09 24.17 16.60
C LYS A 322 -20.49 23.72 16.18
N SER A 323 -21.26 24.65 15.61
CA SER A 323 -22.58 24.35 15.04
C SER A 323 -22.51 23.44 13.80
N GLN A 324 -21.41 23.52 13.04
CA GLN A 324 -21.14 22.67 11.88
C GLN A 324 -19.71 22.11 11.97
N PRO A 325 -19.51 21.01 12.72
CA PRO A 325 -18.20 20.38 12.81
C PRO A 325 -17.86 19.64 11.50
N ARG A 326 -16.57 19.50 11.21
CA ARG A 326 -16.09 18.72 10.05
C ARG A 326 -16.48 17.24 10.15
N VAL A 327 -16.48 16.71 11.37
CA VAL A 327 -16.79 15.31 11.67
C VAL A 327 -17.82 15.31 12.79
N SER A 328 -18.87 14.51 12.61
CA SER A 328 -19.91 14.31 13.61
C SER A 328 -19.73 12.97 14.33
N PHE A 329 -20.06 12.95 15.61
CA PHE A 329 -19.99 11.76 16.44
C PHE A 329 -21.34 11.56 17.12
N PRO A 330 -21.93 10.36 17.07
CA PRO A 330 -23.00 9.95 17.96
C PRO A 330 -22.59 10.17 19.43
N GLN A 331 -23.57 10.51 20.28
CA GLN A 331 -23.29 10.94 21.66
C GLN A 331 -22.58 9.85 22.48
N ASP A 332 -22.96 8.59 22.28
CA ASP A 332 -22.38 7.40 22.89
C ASP A 332 -20.91 7.22 22.48
N VAL A 333 -20.62 7.29 21.19
CA VAL A 333 -19.25 7.22 20.62
C VAL A 333 -18.40 8.37 21.18
N LEU A 334 -18.93 9.59 21.17
CA LEU A 334 -18.21 10.78 21.66
C LEU A 334 -17.85 10.66 23.14
N LEU A 335 -18.79 10.22 23.99
CA LEU A 335 -18.54 10.05 25.43
C LEU A 335 -17.50 8.96 25.70
N GLN A 336 -17.56 7.85 24.98
CA GLN A 336 -16.60 6.75 25.11
C GLN A 336 -15.17 7.19 24.79
N HIS A 337 -14.98 7.95 23.71
CA HIS A 337 -13.65 8.33 23.23
C HIS A 337 -13.09 9.59 23.87
N ARG A 338 -13.93 10.52 24.33
CA ARG A 338 -13.46 11.72 25.02
C ARG A 338 -12.61 11.38 26.24
N ASN A 339 -12.97 10.34 26.99
CA ASN A 339 -12.20 9.88 28.15
C ASN A 339 -10.88 9.19 27.74
N ARG A 340 -10.87 8.51 26.59
CA ARG A 340 -9.69 7.78 26.08
C ARG A 340 -8.58 8.73 25.59
N PHE A 341 -8.95 9.88 25.02
CA PHE A 341 -8.01 10.89 24.49
C PHE A 341 -7.71 12.05 25.44
N GLN A 342 -8.16 11.99 26.71
CA GLN A 342 -7.81 12.96 27.74
C GLN A 342 -6.31 12.97 28.05
N ALA A 343 -5.81 14.12 28.50
CA ALA A 343 -4.42 14.30 28.88
C ALA A 343 -4.03 13.32 30.00
N GLY A 344 -3.01 12.50 29.77
CA GLY A 344 -2.48 11.53 30.75
C GLY A 344 -2.71 10.06 30.40
N SER A 345 -3.35 9.73 29.27
CA SER A 345 -3.43 8.34 28.81
C SER A 345 -2.01 7.81 28.50
N ARG A 346 -1.65 6.67 29.11
CA ARG A 346 -0.32 6.05 28.96
C ARG A 346 -0.16 5.29 27.65
N LYS A 347 -1.27 4.88 27.02
CA LYS A 347 -1.25 4.14 25.75
C LYS A 347 -1.32 5.13 24.60
N ARG A 348 -0.34 5.04 23.69
CA ARG A 348 -0.42 5.73 22.40
C ARG A 348 -1.55 5.06 21.60
N GLU A 349 -2.53 5.87 21.18
CA GLU A 349 -3.71 5.46 20.39
C GLU A 349 -3.54 5.88 18.93
N GLU A 350 -2.32 5.75 18.40
CA GLU A 350 -1.96 6.24 17.06
C GLU A 350 -2.75 5.53 15.97
N GLU A 351 -2.93 4.20 16.07
CA GLU A 351 -3.71 3.44 15.09
C GLU A 351 -5.18 3.91 15.05
N MET A 352 -5.76 4.26 16.21
CA MET A 352 -7.12 4.83 16.25
C MET A 352 -7.17 6.20 15.57
N CYS A 353 -6.22 7.09 15.90
CA CYS A 353 -6.12 8.39 15.26
C CYS A 353 -5.96 8.25 13.74
N ASP A 354 -5.06 7.37 13.31
CA ASP A 354 -4.77 7.14 11.90
C ASP A 354 -5.96 6.53 11.16
N ALA A 355 -6.71 5.62 11.78
CA ALA A 355 -7.91 5.04 11.16
C ALA A 355 -8.96 6.10 10.86
N LEU A 356 -9.24 6.99 11.82
CA LEU A 356 -10.21 8.06 11.63
C LEU A 356 -9.71 9.11 10.61
N LEU A 357 -8.44 9.52 10.70
CA LEU A 357 -7.87 10.46 9.73
C LEU A 357 -7.87 9.88 8.31
N GLN A 358 -7.54 8.60 8.15
CA GLN A 358 -7.60 7.94 6.85
C GLN A 358 -9.03 7.91 6.29
N ALA A 359 -10.05 7.68 7.13
CA ALA A 359 -11.45 7.72 6.69
C ALA A 359 -11.87 9.12 6.20
N ILE A 360 -11.49 10.16 6.95
CA ILE A 360 -11.78 11.55 6.57
C ILE A 360 -11.06 11.90 5.26
N ALA A 361 -9.77 11.56 5.15
CA ALA A 361 -8.99 11.81 3.93
C ALA A 361 -9.55 11.04 2.73
N PHE A 362 -10.09 9.83 2.91
CA PHE A 362 -10.75 9.11 1.83
C PHE A 362 -11.89 9.93 1.25
N TYR A 363 -12.82 10.40 2.08
CA TYR A 363 -13.95 11.19 1.58
C TYR A 363 -13.52 12.54 1.00
N ASP A 364 -12.53 13.22 1.59
CA ASP A 364 -12.05 14.50 1.06
C ASP A 364 -11.35 14.37 -0.30
N LEU A 365 -10.67 13.24 -0.56
CA LEU A 365 -9.88 13.03 -1.78
C LEU A 365 -10.65 12.32 -2.89
N VAL A 366 -11.73 11.62 -2.55
CA VAL A 366 -12.63 10.93 -3.49
C VAL A 366 -13.85 11.78 -3.86
N GLY A 367 -14.31 12.60 -2.91
CA GLY A 367 -15.54 13.40 -2.96
C GLY A 367 -15.59 14.47 -4.04
#